data_AF-K9TJT3-F1
#
_entry.id   AF-K9TJT3-F1
#
_cell.length_a   1.000
_cell.length_b   1.000
_cell.length_c   1.000
_cell.angle_alpha   90.00
_cell.angle_beta   90.00
_cell.angle_gamma   90.00
#
_symmetry.space_group_name_H-M   'P 1'
#
loop_
_entity.id
_entity.type
_entity.pdbx_description
1 polymer ?
#
loop_
_entity_poly.entity_id
_entity_poly.type
_entity_poly.pdbx_seq_one_letter_code
_entity_poly.pdbx_strand_id
1 'polypeptide(L)'
;MQVMVLWSVFVGSLGIEAVVAGGWLRWRQLLLRQQDQEEEELVTDHQNHRNLTKVEHPPTSLPLNGGKSAEQFPVPPKPEEVTAVIAALRPPLPEASVGSSRDSQSAEWEYKIVRASFDLFRDPQIFQGLCEEELQAGWTLLEKLDDRRVRFKRATAWRTMINEEGINFDPYRSHYGPATGWLNVVGAIAAVTSMVLPAYLGYVLVANTLSAKPLSPAVPTLNPSVAPVFEPSTPEPPLIP
;
A
#
# COMPACT_ATOMS: atom_id res chain seq x y z
N MET A 1 13.68 51.19 11.12
CA MET A 1 13.86 50.11 10.12
C MET A 1 14.16 48.75 10.76
N GLN A 2 14.94 48.65 11.84
CA GLN A 2 15.30 47.37 12.46
C GLN A 2 14.12 46.54 13.00
N VAL A 3 13.07 47.17 13.52
CA VAL A 3 11.90 46.45 14.09
C VAL A 3 11.14 45.67 13.01
N MET A 4 10.96 46.21 11.80
CA MET A 4 10.25 45.51 10.73
C MET A 4 10.98 44.26 10.22
N VAL A 5 12.32 44.26 10.29
CA VAL A 5 13.14 43.09 9.92
C VAL A 5 12.99 41.97 10.97
N LEU A 6 12.91 42.32 12.25
CA LEU A 6 12.67 41.32 13.31
C LEU A 6 11.29 40.66 13.16
N TRP A 7 10.25 41.45 12.86
CA TRP A 7 8.90 40.94 12.70
C TRP A 7 8.72 40.09 11.44
N SER A 8 9.40 40.42 10.32
CA SER A 8 9.33 39.60 9.11
C SER A 8 10.01 38.24 9.29
N VAL A 9 11.11 38.17 10.04
CA VAL A 9 11.79 36.92 10.40
C VAL A 9 10.88 36.04 11.27
N PHE A 10 10.17 36.64 12.23
CA PHE A 10 9.26 35.90 13.11
C PHE A 10 8.06 35.31 12.35
N VAL A 11 7.43 36.08 11.47
CA VAL A 11 6.31 35.61 10.65
C VAL A 11 6.75 34.53 9.65
N GLY A 12 7.98 34.63 9.13
CA GLY A 12 8.58 33.60 8.26
C GLY A 12 8.80 32.26 8.99
N SER A 13 9.28 32.29 10.24
CA SER A 13 9.53 31.07 11.03
C SER A 13 8.24 30.30 11.34
N LEU A 14 7.18 31.02 11.72
CA LEU A 14 5.87 30.43 12.01
C LEU A 14 5.25 29.70 10.81
N GLY A 15 5.45 30.23 9.60
CA GLY A 15 4.97 29.58 8.37
C GLY A 15 5.66 28.25 8.10
N ILE A 16 6.98 28.19 8.30
CA ILE A 16 7.76 26.96 8.10
C ILE A 16 7.39 25.90 9.14
N GLU A 17 7.25 26.30 10.41
CA GLU A 17 6.82 25.41 11.48
C GLU A 17 5.45 24.80 11.21
N ALA A 18 4.49 25.59 10.71
CA ALA A 18 3.17 25.10 10.36
C ALA A 18 3.21 24.05 9.23
N VAL A 19 4.05 24.25 8.22
CA VAL A 19 4.23 23.29 7.11
C VAL A 19 4.91 22.00 7.61
N VAL A 20 5.92 22.12 8.46
CA VAL A 20 6.61 20.95 9.06
C VAL A 20 5.66 20.18 9.98
N ALA A 21 4.93 20.86 10.86
CA ALA A 21 3.96 20.24 11.75
C ALA A 21 2.81 19.59 10.98
N GLY A 22 2.30 20.25 9.94
CA GLY A 22 1.25 19.71 9.07
C GLY A 22 1.73 18.50 8.27
N GLY A 23 2.95 18.56 7.73
CA GLY A 23 3.60 17.42 7.05
C GLY A 23 3.82 16.25 7.99
N TRP A 24 4.31 16.51 9.21
CA TRP A 24 4.50 15.49 10.25
C TRP A 24 3.18 14.84 10.68
N LEU A 25 2.12 15.61 10.87
CA LEU A 25 0.81 15.10 11.25
C LEU A 25 0.23 14.20 10.15
N ARG A 26 0.38 14.59 8.88
CA ARG A 26 -0.04 13.78 7.73
C ARG A 26 0.79 12.49 7.59
N TRP A 27 2.10 12.57 7.79
CA TRP A 27 2.98 11.40 7.80
C TRP A 27 2.63 10.44 8.94
N ARG A 28 2.37 10.97 10.14
CA ARG A 28 1.96 10.18 11.30
C ARG A 28 0.63 9.45 11.07
N GLN A 29 -0.33 10.09 10.40
CA GLN A 29 -1.58 9.43 10.01
C GLN A 29 -1.37 8.30 9.00
N LEU A 30 -0.40 8.42 8.09
CA LEU A 30 -0.04 7.35 7.17
C LEU A 30 0.65 6.18 7.88
N LEU A 31 1.56 6.46 8.82
CA LEU A 31 2.23 5.43 9.60
C LEU A 31 1.25 4.63 10.47
N LEU A 32 0.32 5.29 11.15
CA LEU A 32 -0.69 4.60 11.95
C LEU A 32 -1.53 3.65 11.09
N ARG A 33 -1.86 4.05 9.85
CA ARG A 33 -2.55 3.17 8.90
C ARG A 33 -1.71 1.97 8.45
N GLN A 34 -0.39 2.11 8.36
CA GLN A 34 0.49 0.96 8.07
C GLN A 34 0.58 0.03 9.27
N GLN A 35 0.68 0.57 10.49
CA GLN A 35 0.77 -0.26 11.69
C GLN A 35 -0.53 -1.06 11.93
N ASP A 36 -1.70 -0.46 11.73
CA ASP A 36 -2.97 -1.19 11.75
C ASP A 36 -2.97 -2.34 10.71
N GLN A 37 -2.34 -2.12 9.55
CA GLN A 37 -2.24 -3.12 8.48
C GLN A 37 -1.31 -4.28 8.85
N GLU A 38 -0.21 -4.01 9.56
CA GLU A 38 0.73 -5.01 10.06
C GLU A 38 0.18 -5.78 11.27
N GLU A 39 -0.51 -5.10 12.20
CA GLU A 39 -1.14 -5.74 13.36
C GLU A 39 -2.28 -6.68 12.94
N GLU A 40 -3.08 -6.31 11.94
CA GLU A 40 -4.08 -7.21 11.36
C GLU A 40 -3.45 -8.43 10.67
N GLU A 41 -2.23 -8.32 10.14
CA GLU A 41 -1.53 -9.44 9.52
C GLU A 41 -1.11 -10.50 10.54
N LEU A 42 -0.51 -10.06 11.65
CA LEU A 42 -0.15 -10.90 12.79
C LEU A 42 -1.36 -11.58 13.45
N VAL A 43 -2.47 -10.85 13.60
CA VAL A 43 -3.70 -11.40 14.20
C VAL A 43 -4.35 -12.46 13.30
N THR A 44 -4.34 -12.27 11.98
CA THR A 44 -4.90 -13.25 11.04
C THR A 44 -4.10 -14.55 10.97
N ASP A 45 -2.77 -14.49 11.09
CA ASP A 45 -1.91 -15.68 11.04
C ASP A 45 -2.14 -16.62 12.24
N HIS A 46 -2.26 -16.05 13.44
CA HIS A 46 -2.58 -16.82 14.65
C HIS A 46 -4.00 -17.39 14.66
N GLN A 47 -4.97 -16.69 14.06
CA GLN A 47 -6.34 -17.19 13.96
C GLN A 47 -6.46 -18.33 12.93
N ASN A 48 -5.67 -18.31 11.87
CA ASN A 48 -5.57 -19.40 10.90
C ASN A 48 -4.99 -20.67 11.56
N HIS A 49 -3.89 -20.54 12.32
CA HIS A 49 -3.26 -21.66 13.03
C HIS A 49 -4.18 -22.32 14.09
N ARG A 50 -5.08 -21.57 14.73
CA ARG A 50 -6.06 -22.14 15.69
C ARG A 50 -7.21 -22.90 15.01
N ASN A 51 -7.59 -22.53 13.80
CA ASN A 51 -8.64 -23.24 13.06
C ASN A 51 -8.09 -24.53 12.42
N LEU A 52 -6.82 -24.55 11.99
CA LEU A 52 -6.13 -25.74 11.50
C LEU A 52 -5.94 -26.82 12.59
N THR A 53 -5.81 -26.42 13.86
CA THR A 53 -5.62 -27.35 14.98
C THR A 53 -6.92 -27.84 15.63
N LYS A 54 -8.09 -27.35 15.19
CA LYS A 54 -9.40 -27.71 15.76
C LYS A 54 -10.22 -28.68 14.90
N VAL A 55 -9.68 -29.19 13.80
CA VAL A 55 -10.34 -30.19 12.95
C VAL A 55 -9.60 -31.53 13.06
N GLU A 56 -9.62 -32.13 14.26
CA GLU A 56 -9.28 -33.55 14.44
C GLU A 56 -10.20 -34.19 15.49
N HIS A 57 -11.13 -34.98 14.94
CA HIS A 57 -11.87 -36.14 15.44
C HIS A 57 -12.84 -36.12 16.65
N PRO A 58 -13.96 -36.90 16.53
CA PRO A 58 -15.06 -36.97 17.49
C PRO A 58 -14.83 -38.05 18.56
N PRO A 59 -15.49 -37.99 19.72
CA PRO A 59 -15.57 -39.15 20.59
C PRO A 59 -16.71 -40.06 20.17
N THR A 60 -16.31 -41.24 19.69
CA THR A 60 -17.03 -42.51 19.78
C THR A 60 -17.80 -42.66 21.10
N SER A 61 -19.09 -42.97 21.03
CA SER A 61 -19.72 -44.10 21.75
C SER A 61 -21.22 -44.19 21.46
N LEU A 62 -21.62 -45.32 20.89
CA LEU A 62 -22.99 -45.84 20.99
C LEU A 62 -23.28 -46.18 22.46
N PRO A 63 -24.56 -46.15 22.87
CA PRO A 63 -25.11 -47.36 23.48
C PRO A 63 -26.53 -47.74 23.01
N LEU A 64 -26.66 -49.05 22.81
CA LEU A 64 -27.78 -49.96 23.02
C LEU A 64 -29.18 -49.43 23.43
N ASN A 65 -30.17 -49.89 22.64
CA ASN A 65 -31.30 -50.76 23.03
C ASN A 65 -32.31 -50.32 24.12
N GLY A 66 -33.58 -50.20 23.70
CA GLY A 66 -34.73 -50.60 24.55
C GLY A 66 -35.98 -49.71 24.46
N GLY A 67 -37.10 -50.27 23.95
CA GLY A 67 -38.43 -49.98 24.50
C GLY A 67 -39.55 -49.46 23.59
N LYS A 68 -40.33 -50.40 23.03
CA LYS A 68 -41.82 -50.49 23.02
C LYS A 68 -42.72 -49.34 22.52
N SER A 69 -43.54 -49.66 21.51
CA SER A 69 -45.02 -49.44 21.33
C SER A 69 -45.31 -49.18 19.85
N ALA A 70 -45.82 -50.14 19.06
CA ALA A 70 -47.21 -50.63 18.99
C ALA A 70 -48.19 -49.64 18.31
N GLU A 71 -48.35 -49.76 16.99
CA GLU A 71 -49.61 -49.53 16.23
C GLU A 71 -49.43 -50.18 14.84
N GLN A 72 -49.92 -51.40 14.62
CA GLN A 72 -51.26 -51.76 14.09
C GLN A 72 -51.39 -51.68 12.54
N PHE A 73 -51.05 -52.82 11.92
CA PHE A 73 -51.53 -53.51 10.70
C PHE A 73 -52.72 -52.95 9.85
N PRO A 74 -52.80 -53.27 8.52
CA PRO A 74 -53.07 -54.63 8.03
C PRO A 74 -52.21 -55.19 6.87
N VAL A 75 -52.28 -56.53 6.78
CA VAL A 75 -51.55 -57.56 6.01
C VAL A 75 -52.20 -57.79 4.60
N PRO A 76 -51.77 -58.77 3.76
CA PRO A 76 -50.85 -58.72 2.61
C PRO A 76 -51.55 -59.05 1.25
N PRO A 77 -50.77 -59.37 0.19
CA PRO A 77 -50.88 -60.76 -0.30
C PRO A 77 -49.52 -61.50 -0.41
N LYS A 78 -49.67 -62.83 -0.45
CA LYS A 78 -48.71 -63.91 -0.15
C LYS A 78 -47.78 -64.28 -1.34
N PRO A 79 -46.78 -65.15 -1.08
CA PRO A 79 -45.50 -65.24 -1.77
C PRO A 79 -45.56 -66.27 -2.90
N GLU A 80 -44.64 -66.18 -3.86
CA GLU A 80 -43.90 -67.30 -4.44
C GLU A 80 -43.04 -66.77 -5.60
N GLU A 81 -41.89 -67.40 -5.82
CA GLU A 81 -41.19 -67.40 -7.10
C GLU A 81 -40.33 -66.20 -7.50
N VAL A 82 -39.14 -66.04 -6.89
CA VAL A 82 -37.91 -65.72 -7.70
C VAL A 82 -36.57 -65.90 -6.96
N THR A 83 -36.56 -66.20 -5.66
CA THR A 83 -35.33 -66.31 -4.84
C THR A 83 -34.57 -67.64 -5.02
N ALA A 84 -34.37 -68.13 -6.24
CA ALA A 84 -33.63 -69.38 -6.46
C ALA A 84 -32.75 -69.46 -7.71
N VAL A 85 -32.68 -68.43 -8.57
CA VAL A 85 -32.01 -68.58 -9.88
C VAL A 85 -30.68 -67.80 -10.02
N ILE A 86 -30.38 -66.82 -9.16
CA ILE A 86 -29.16 -65.97 -9.32
C ILE A 86 -28.02 -66.39 -8.37
N ALA A 87 -28.09 -67.57 -7.76
CA ALA A 87 -27.11 -68.06 -6.78
C ALA A 87 -26.07 -69.06 -7.33
N ALA A 88 -26.03 -69.33 -8.64
CA ALA A 88 -25.28 -70.47 -9.18
C ALA A 88 -24.26 -70.17 -10.30
N LEU A 89 -23.71 -68.95 -10.41
CA LEU A 89 -22.63 -68.66 -11.38
C LEU A 89 -21.66 -67.57 -10.88
N ARG A 90 -20.72 -67.94 -9.99
CA ARG A 90 -19.43 -67.22 -9.89
C ARG A 90 -18.31 -68.13 -9.32
N PRO A 91 -17.19 -68.31 -10.05
CA PRO A 91 -16.08 -69.22 -9.68
C PRO A 91 -15.17 -68.68 -8.54
N PRO A 92 -14.28 -69.52 -7.96
CA PRO A 92 -13.62 -69.25 -6.68
C PRO A 92 -12.29 -68.47 -6.79
N LEU A 93 -12.09 -67.56 -5.82
CA LEU A 93 -10.85 -66.99 -5.23
C LEU A 93 -9.70 -66.51 -6.12
N PRO A 94 -9.12 -65.33 -5.81
CA PRO A 94 -7.88 -65.36 -5.02
C PRO A 94 -7.86 -64.39 -3.84
N GLU A 95 -7.35 -64.88 -2.71
CA GLU A 95 -6.91 -64.06 -1.58
C GLU A 95 -5.66 -63.26 -1.97
N ALA A 96 -5.79 -61.93 -2.04
CA ALA A 96 -4.74 -60.95 -1.77
C ALA A 96 -5.24 -59.55 -2.17
N SER A 97 -5.66 -58.76 -1.19
CA SER A 97 -5.20 -57.38 -1.11
C SER A 97 -5.42 -56.88 0.32
N VAL A 98 -4.31 -56.75 1.03
CA VAL A 98 -4.14 -55.80 2.13
C VAL A 98 -4.93 -54.54 1.77
N GLY A 99 -5.88 -54.17 2.62
CA GLY A 99 -6.70 -52.98 2.48
C GLY A 99 -5.79 -51.78 2.25
N SER A 100 -5.63 -51.43 0.97
CA SER A 100 -5.05 -50.18 0.57
C SER A 100 -6.02 -49.13 1.10
N SER A 101 -5.57 -48.39 2.12
CA SER A 101 -6.07 -47.07 2.48
C SER A 101 -6.00 -46.18 1.25
N ARG A 102 -6.99 -46.36 0.36
CA ARG A 102 -7.24 -45.64 -0.88
C ARG A 102 -8.35 -44.61 -0.69
N ASP A 103 -8.51 -44.16 0.55
CA ASP A 103 -9.35 -43.02 0.87
C ASP A 103 -8.45 -41.85 1.20
N SER A 104 -8.64 -40.76 0.45
CA SER A 104 -8.09 -39.43 0.73
C SER A 104 -6.63 -39.21 0.34
N GLN A 105 -6.27 -39.44 -0.93
CA GLN A 105 -5.41 -38.45 -1.58
C GLN A 105 -6.20 -37.15 -1.63
N SER A 106 -6.18 -36.42 -0.51
CA SER A 106 -6.61 -35.05 -0.39
C SER A 106 -6.05 -34.33 -1.60
N ALA A 107 -6.91 -33.88 -2.51
CA ALA A 107 -6.48 -32.89 -3.48
C ALA A 107 -5.90 -31.76 -2.64
N GLU A 108 -4.58 -31.66 -2.61
CA GLU A 108 -3.88 -30.68 -1.80
C GLU A 108 -4.30 -29.34 -2.39
N TRP A 109 -5.18 -28.64 -1.68
CA TRP A 109 -5.68 -27.35 -2.11
C TRP A 109 -4.72 -26.31 -1.57
N GLU A 110 -4.23 -25.44 -2.44
CA GLU A 110 -3.53 -24.24 -2.03
C GLU A 110 -4.50 -23.07 -1.95
N TYR A 111 -4.23 -22.17 -0.99
CA TYR A 111 -5.05 -21.01 -0.73
C TYR A 111 -4.20 -19.75 -0.86
N LYS A 112 -4.81 -18.70 -1.37
CA LYS A 112 -4.19 -17.40 -1.56
C LYS A 112 -5.16 -16.31 -1.11
N ILE A 113 -4.63 -15.28 -0.46
CA ILE A 113 -5.39 -14.09 -0.12
C ILE A 113 -4.79 -12.93 -0.90
N VAL A 114 -5.59 -12.34 -1.78
CA VAL A 114 -5.23 -11.13 -2.51
C VAL A 114 -5.70 -9.92 -1.71
N ARG A 115 -4.77 -9.01 -1.42
CA ARG A 115 -5.00 -7.80 -0.62
C ARG A 115 -4.90 -6.55 -1.50
N ALA A 116 -5.77 -5.58 -1.26
CA ALA A 116 -5.72 -4.25 -1.86
C ALA A 116 -5.47 -3.19 -0.78
N SER A 117 -4.74 -2.14 -1.13
CA SER A 117 -4.44 -1.03 -0.21
C SER A 117 -5.66 -0.14 0.09
N PHE A 118 -6.68 -0.19 -0.77
CA PHE A 118 -7.94 0.53 -0.64
C PHE A 118 -9.11 -0.42 -0.92
N ASP A 119 -10.34 0.05 -0.69
CA ASP A 119 -11.59 -0.68 -0.91
C ASP A 119 -11.90 -0.90 -2.42
N LEU A 120 -10.92 -1.36 -3.20
CA LEU A 120 -11.00 -1.60 -4.64
C LEU A 120 -12.05 -2.66 -4.97
N PHE A 121 -12.20 -3.67 -4.11
CA PHE A 121 -13.15 -4.78 -4.36
C PHE A 121 -14.59 -4.42 -4.01
N ARG A 122 -14.85 -3.18 -3.57
CA ARG A 122 -16.19 -2.61 -3.51
C ARG A 122 -16.75 -2.36 -4.91
N ASP A 123 -15.89 -2.04 -5.87
CA ASP A 123 -16.30 -1.90 -7.26
C ASP A 123 -16.41 -3.29 -7.90
N PRO A 124 -17.62 -3.71 -8.34
CA PRO A 124 -17.81 -5.01 -8.95
C PRO A 124 -17.01 -5.18 -10.25
N GLN A 125 -16.71 -4.11 -10.98
CA GLN A 125 -15.96 -4.20 -12.23
C GLN A 125 -14.50 -4.62 -11.98
N ILE A 126 -13.86 -3.99 -10.99
CA ILE A 126 -12.49 -4.32 -10.59
C ILE A 126 -12.44 -5.74 -10.02
N PHE A 127 -13.41 -6.09 -9.17
CA PHE A 127 -13.49 -7.41 -8.56
C PHE A 127 -13.66 -8.52 -9.61
N GLN A 128 -14.48 -8.29 -10.64
CA GLN A 128 -14.65 -9.23 -11.74
C GLN A 128 -13.35 -9.38 -12.55
N GLY A 129 -12.69 -8.27 -12.88
CA GLY A 129 -11.38 -8.29 -13.57
C GLY A 129 -10.34 -9.08 -12.79
N LEU A 130 -10.25 -8.88 -11.47
CA LEU A 130 -9.40 -9.70 -10.59
C LEU A 130 -9.75 -11.18 -10.70
N CYS A 131 -11.04 -11.54 -10.63
CA CYS A 131 -11.45 -12.94 -10.72
C CYS A 131 -11.07 -13.57 -12.06
N GLU A 132 -11.18 -12.83 -13.16
CA GLU A 132 -10.79 -13.28 -14.49
C GLU A 132 -9.27 -13.47 -14.61
N GLU A 133 -8.48 -12.50 -14.12
CA GLU A 133 -7.02 -12.63 -14.04
C GLU A 133 -6.63 -13.85 -13.19
N GLU A 134 -7.16 -13.97 -11.98
CA GLU A 134 -6.83 -15.08 -11.08
C GLU A 134 -7.27 -16.43 -11.67
N LEU A 135 -8.42 -16.48 -12.37
CA LEU A 135 -8.89 -17.67 -13.07
C LEU A 135 -7.93 -18.11 -14.19
N GLN A 136 -7.30 -17.16 -14.91
CA GLN A 136 -6.27 -17.48 -15.91
C GLN A 136 -5.05 -18.17 -15.29
N ALA A 137 -4.74 -17.84 -14.03
CA ALA A 137 -3.71 -18.50 -13.24
C ALA A 137 -4.22 -19.75 -12.48
N GLY A 138 -5.43 -20.24 -12.80
CA GLY A 138 -6.06 -21.41 -12.19
C GLY A 138 -6.63 -21.18 -10.79
N TRP A 139 -6.65 -19.94 -10.30
CA TRP A 139 -7.23 -19.62 -9.00
C TRP A 139 -8.74 -19.50 -9.12
N THR A 140 -9.46 -20.24 -8.28
CA THR A 140 -10.92 -20.15 -8.16
C THR A 140 -11.29 -19.36 -6.92
N LEU A 141 -12.20 -18.38 -7.08
CA LEU A 141 -12.71 -17.61 -5.96
C LEU A 141 -13.35 -18.54 -4.92
N LEU A 142 -12.92 -18.42 -3.66
CA LEU A 142 -13.50 -19.16 -2.54
C LEU A 142 -14.50 -18.29 -1.78
N GLU A 143 -14.03 -17.13 -1.31
CA GLU A 143 -14.84 -16.19 -0.55
C GLU A 143 -14.27 -14.77 -0.63
N LYS A 144 -15.14 -13.77 -0.53
CA LYS A 144 -14.76 -12.36 -0.35
C LYS A 144 -14.79 -12.07 1.14
N LEU A 145 -13.62 -11.82 1.73
CA LEU A 145 -13.49 -11.58 3.18
C LEU A 145 -13.99 -10.17 3.53
N ASP A 146 -13.56 -9.16 2.78
CA ASP A 146 -13.96 -7.77 2.92
C ASP A 146 -13.82 -7.02 1.56
N ASP A 147 -13.91 -5.69 1.55
CA ASP A 147 -13.73 -4.87 0.33
C ASP A 147 -12.25 -4.71 -0.10
N ARG A 148 -11.30 -5.30 0.64
CA ARG A 148 -9.85 -5.23 0.43
C ARG A 148 -9.15 -6.58 0.34
N ARG A 149 -9.80 -7.68 0.71
CA ARG A 149 -9.21 -9.00 0.88
C ARG A 149 -10.13 -10.04 0.28
N VAL A 150 -9.59 -10.84 -0.63
CA VAL A 150 -10.33 -11.89 -1.33
C VAL A 150 -9.52 -13.18 -1.24
N ARG A 151 -10.19 -14.28 -0.91
CA ARG A 151 -9.57 -15.59 -0.80
C ARG A 151 -9.86 -16.43 -2.03
N PHE A 152 -8.81 -17.01 -2.59
CA PHE A 152 -8.84 -17.94 -3.70
C PHE A 152 -8.32 -19.32 -3.27
N LYS A 153 -8.72 -20.34 -4.01
CA LYS A 153 -8.20 -21.71 -3.89
C LYS A 153 -7.78 -22.24 -5.26
N ARG A 154 -6.77 -23.10 -5.28
CA ARG A 154 -6.29 -23.80 -6.48
C ARG A 154 -5.87 -25.21 -6.09
N ALA A 155 -5.97 -26.18 -7.00
CA ALA A 155 -5.43 -27.52 -6.75
C ALA A 155 -3.91 -27.50 -6.93
N THR A 156 -3.13 -28.13 -6.04
CA THR A 156 -1.66 -28.14 -6.12
C THR A 156 -1.15 -28.76 -7.44
N ALA A 157 -1.91 -29.69 -8.03
CA ALA A 157 -1.60 -30.27 -9.34
C ALA A 157 -1.56 -29.23 -10.49
N TRP A 158 -2.20 -28.06 -10.32
CA TRP A 158 -2.22 -27.02 -11.34
C TRP A 158 -0.88 -26.27 -11.45
N ARG A 159 -0.04 -26.28 -10.40
CA ARG A 159 1.26 -25.60 -10.39
C ARG A 159 2.17 -26.05 -11.51
N THR A 160 2.17 -27.34 -11.83
CA THR A 160 3.04 -27.93 -12.85
C THR A 160 2.45 -27.82 -14.26
N MET A 161 1.15 -27.55 -14.38
CA MET A 161 0.45 -27.45 -15.67
C MET A 161 0.39 -26.02 -16.21
N ILE A 162 0.57 -25.02 -15.35
CA ILE A 162 0.58 -23.61 -15.76
C ILE A 162 1.95 -23.28 -16.32
N ASN A 163 2.02 -23.13 -17.65
CA ASN A 163 3.18 -22.54 -18.30
C ASN A 163 3.22 -21.05 -17.92
N GLU A 164 4.14 -20.68 -17.04
CA GLU A 164 4.39 -19.29 -16.61
C GLU A 164 4.67 -18.35 -17.79
N GLU A 165 5.09 -18.91 -18.94
CA GLU A 165 5.38 -18.18 -20.19
C GLU A 165 4.16 -17.49 -20.84
N GLY A 166 2.93 -17.90 -20.48
CA GLY A 166 1.70 -17.36 -21.08
C GLY A 166 1.02 -16.25 -20.29
N ILE A 167 1.45 -15.97 -19.06
CA ILE A 167 0.74 -15.09 -18.12
C ILE A 167 1.54 -13.79 -17.92
N ASN A 168 0.91 -12.65 -18.19
CA ASN A 168 1.54 -11.32 -18.09
C ASN A 168 1.67 -10.79 -16.64
N PHE A 169 1.35 -11.62 -15.65
CA PHE A 169 1.37 -11.25 -14.24
C PHE A 169 1.80 -12.45 -13.38
N ASP A 170 2.31 -12.16 -12.18
CA ASP A 170 2.75 -13.19 -11.24
C ASP A 170 1.54 -13.93 -10.61
N PRO A 171 1.40 -15.26 -10.81
CA PRO A 171 0.34 -16.06 -10.21
C PRO A 171 0.32 -16.03 -8.67
N TYR A 172 1.45 -15.75 -8.02
CA TYR A 172 1.57 -15.74 -6.57
C TYR A 172 1.46 -14.34 -5.96
N ARG A 173 1.11 -13.31 -6.74
CA ARG A 173 0.97 -11.94 -6.24
C ARG A 173 -0.04 -11.85 -5.08
N SER A 174 0.39 -11.40 -3.91
CA SER A 174 -0.50 -11.21 -2.75
C SER A 174 -1.16 -9.83 -2.72
N HIS A 175 -0.74 -8.91 -3.58
CA HIS A 175 -1.25 -7.54 -3.63
C HIS A 175 -1.84 -7.17 -4.99
N TYR A 176 -3.00 -6.50 -4.95
CA TYR A 176 -3.72 -6.01 -6.12
C TYR A 176 -3.97 -4.50 -6.01
N GLY A 177 -3.70 -3.79 -7.10
CA GLY A 177 -3.87 -2.34 -7.20
C GLY A 177 -2.55 -1.61 -7.41
N PRO A 178 -2.59 -0.27 -7.46
CA PRO A 178 -1.40 0.53 -7.74
C PRO A 178 -0.40 0.35 -6.61
N ALA A 179 0.74 -0.28 -6.91
CA ALA A 179 1.92 -0.19 -6.05
C ALA A 179 2.25 1.29 -5.92
N THR A 180 2.09 1.85 -4.71
CA THR A 180 2.33 3.26 -4.33
C THR A 180 3.12 4.01 -5.38
N GLY A 181 2.37 4.58 -6.32
CA GLY A 181 2.90 4.98 -7.61
C GLY A 181 3.90 6.11 -7.43
N TRP A 182 4.95 6.09 -8.23
CA TRP A 182 5.90 7.18 -8.50
C TRP A 182 5.40 8.62 -8.26
N LEU A 183 4.10 8.92 -8.41
CA LEU A 183 3.46 10.17 -7.99
C LEU A 183 3.81 10.61 -6.56
N ASN A 184 3.86 9.70 -5.59
CA ASN A 184 4.27 10.06 -4.23
C ASN A 184 5.75 10.45 -4.17
N VAL A 185 6.61 9.78 -4.94
CA VAL A 185 8.03 10.11 -5.07
C VAL A 185 8.21 11.48 -5.75
N VAL A 186 7.47 11.74 -6.83
CA VAL A 186 7.48 13.03 -7.53
C VAL A 186 6.96 14.14 -6.65
N GLY A 187 5.87 13.90 -5.90
CA GLY A 187 5.35 14.84 -4.91
C GLY A 187 6.37 15.16 -3.81
N ALA A 188 7.09 14.15 -3.31
CA ALA A 188 8.14 14.34 -2.32
C ALA A 188 9.32 15.17 -2.88
N ILE A 189 9.77 14.87 -4.10
CA ILE A 189 10.83 15.64 -4.76
C ILE A 189 10.38 17.09 -4.98
N ALA A 190 9.16 17.30 -5.48
CA ALA A 190 8.59 18.63 -5.67
C ALA A 190 8.50 19.44 -4.37
N ALA A 191 8.18 18.78 -3.25
CA ALA A 191 8.16 19.43 -1.94
C ALA A 191 9.57 19.83 -1.48
N VAL A 192 10.56 18.94 -1.64
CA VAL A 192 11.96 19.23 -1.30
C VAL A 192 12.51 20.36 -2.17
N THR A 193 12.27 20.33 -3.48
CA THR A 193 12.70 21.39 -4.39
C THR A 193 12.02 22.72 -4.06
N SER A 194 10.73 22.71 -3.71
CA SER A 194 10.03 23.93 -3.25
C SER A 194 10.62 24.54 -1.98
N MET A 195 11.24 23.74 -1.10
CA MET A 195 11.92 24.25 0.11
C MET A 195 13.36 24.73 -0.18
N VAL A 196 14.10 23.99 -1.01
CA VAL A 196 15.54 24.28 -1.25
C VAL A 196 15.72 25.41 -2.26
N LEU A 197 14.86 25.51 -3.27
CA LEU A 197 15.00 26.49 -4.36
C LEU A 197 14.99 27.95 -3.87
N PRO A 198 14.06 28.39 -2.99
CA PRO A 198 14.06 29.76 -2.49
C PRO A 198 15.30 30.09 -1.66
N ALA A 199 15.77 29.15 -0.84
CA ALA A 199 16.98 29.31 -0.03
C ALA A 199 18.23 29.48 -0.90
N TYR A 200 18.35 28.66 -1.96
CA TYR A 200 19.46 28.75 -2.90
C TYR A 200 19.44 30.06 -3.70
N LEU A 201 18.27 30.49 -4.20
CA LEU A 201 18.12 31.75 -4.92
C LEU A 201 18.49 32.96 -4.04
N GLY A 202 18.06 32.95 -2.77
CA GLY A 202 18.44 33.98 -1.79
C GLY A 202 19.95 34.06 -1.59
N TYR A 203 20.62 32.92 -1.43
CA TYR A 203 22.08 32.85 -1.32
C TYR A 203 22.79 33.44 -2.55
N VAL A 204 22.35 33.06 -3.77
CA VAL A 204 22.95 33.54 -5.03
C VAL A 204 22.80 35.06 -5.17
N LEU A 205 21.63 35.61 -4.83
CA LEU A 205 21.40 37.07 -4.86
C LEU A 205 22.37 37.80 -3.93
N VAL A 206 22.50 37.36 -2.69
CA VAL A 206 23.40 38.00 -1.71
C VAL A 206 24.86 37.88 -2.16
N ALA A 207 25.29 36.69 -2.58
CA ALA A 207 26.66 36.47 -3.07
C ALA A 207 27.01 37.39 -4.25
N ASN A 208 26.08 37.59 -5.19
CA ASN A 208 26.28 38.53 -6.30
C ASN A 208 26.32 39.99 -5.84
N THR A 209 25.47 40.41 -4.90
CA THR A 209 25.49 41.81 -4.40
C THR A 209 26.78 42.16 -3.66
N LEU A 210 27.35 41.21 -2.91
CA LEU A 210 28.61 41.40 -2.21
C LEU A 210 29.82 41.32 -3.15
N SER A 211 29.71 40.53 -4.21
CA SER A 211 30.76 40.42 -5.25
C SER A 211 30.72 41.57 -6.26
N ALA A 212 29.62 42.33 -6.32
CA ALA A 212 29.53 43.55 -7.11
C ALA A 212 30.49 44.60 -6.53
N LYS A 213 31.71 44.60 -7.07
CA LYS A 213 32.76 45.57 -6.74
C LYS A 213 32.18 46.99 -6.88
N PRO A 214 32.18 47.82 -5.81
CA PRO A 214 31.78 49.21 -5.98
C PRO A 214 32.74 49.84 -6.97
N LEU A 215 32.20 50.32 -8.09
CA LEU A 215 32.92 51.15 -9.04
C LEU A 215 33.44 52.34 -8.22
N SER A 216 34.76 52.53 -8.17
CA SER A 216 35.42 53.62 -7.45
C SER A 216 34.62 54.91 -7.57
N PRO A 217 34.33 55.63 -6.47
CA PRO A 217 33.79 56.96 -6.60
C PRO A 217 34.82 57.80 -7.36
N ALA A 218 34.45 58.23 -8.56
CA ALA A 218 35.18 59.27 -9.27
C ALA A 218 35.24 60.48 -8.33
N VAL A 219 36.44 60.77 -7.85
CA VAL A 219 36.74 61.98 -7.10
C VAL A 219 36.25 63.17 -7.96
N PRO A 220 35.40 64.06 -7.45
CA PRO A 220 35.07 65.27 -8.18
C PRO A 220 36.33 66.15 -8.24
N THR A 221 36.95 66.20 -9.42
CA THR A 221 37.98 67.19 -9.74
C THR A 221 37.34 68.57 -9.62
N LEU A 222 37.62 69.24 -8.50
CA LEU A 222 37.32 70.65 -8.28
C LEU A 222 37.99 71.47 -9.39
N ASN A 223 37.17 72.05 -10.27
CA ASN A 223 37.56 73.15 -11.15
C ASN A 223 38.12 74.30 -10.29
N PRO A 224 39.36 74.79 -10.51
CA PRO A 224 39.77 76.09 -9.99
C PRO A 224 39.10 77.19 -10.81
N SER A 225 37.90 77.57 -10.39
CA SER A 225 37.14 78.70 -10.92
C SER A 225 37.71 80.02 -10.37
N VAL A 226 38.34 80.78 -11.27
CA VAL A 226 38.44 82.26 -11.27
C VAL A 226 39.24 82.89 -10.12
N ALA A 227 40.45 83.33 -10.45
CA ALA A 227 41.17 84.36 -9.68
C ALA A 227 40.47 85.71 -9.81
N PRO A 228 40.27 86.49 -8.73
CA PRO A 228 39.90 87.89 -8.84
C PRO A 228 41.14 88.71 -9.23
N VAL A 229 41.08 89.35 -10.39
CA VAL A 229 42.02 90.39 -10.80
C VAL A 229 41.83 91.58 -9.86
N PHE A 230 42.90 91.91 -9.14
CA PHE A 230 42.98 93.02 -8.20
C PHE A 230 43.27 94.31 -8.98
N GLU A 231 42.30 95.21 -9.08
CA GLU A 231 42.50 96.58 -9.60
C GLU A 231 43.39 97.38 -8.63
N PRO A 232 44.49 98.00 -9.08
CA PRO A 232 45.30 98.85 -8.23
C PRO A 232 44.61 100.19 -7.98
N SER A 233 44.25 100.42 -6.72
CA SER A 233 43.76 101.68 -6.17
C SER A 233 44.77 102.83 -6.36
N THR A 234 44.29 103.92 -6.96
CA THR A 234 44.92 105.24 -7.05
C THR A 234 45.23 105.80 -5.66
N PRO A 235 46.45 106.31 -5.39
CA PRO A 235 46.73 107.09 -4.19
C PRO A 235 46.62 108.60 -4.49
N GLU A 236 45.70 109.28 -3.81
CA GLU A 236 45.77 110.73 -3.56
C GLU A 236 45.91 110.91 -2.04
N PRO A 237 46.94 111.64 -1.57
CA PRO A 237 46.68 112.82 -0.73
C PRO A 237 47.82 113.88 -0.79
N PRO A 238 47.80 114.94 0.03
CA PRO A 238 46.80 116.00 0.18
C PRO A 238 47.41 117.39 -0.10
N LEU A 239 46.56 118.36 -0.46
CA LEU A 239 46.85 119.79 -0.34
C LEU A 239 46.78 120.22 1.13
N ILE A 240 47.71 121.08 1.57
CA ILE A 240 47.64 122.14 2.62
C ILE A 240 49.10 122.53 2.98
N PRO A 241 49.41 123.79 3.34
CA PRO A 241 48.53 124.92 3.65
C PRO A 241 48.47 126.04 2.61
#